data_AF-A0A5C7RRH4-F1
#
_entry.id   AF-A0A5C7RRH4-F1
#
_cell.length_a   1.000
_cell.length_b   1.000
_cell.length_c   1.000
_cell.angle_alpha   90.00
_cell.angle_beta   90.00
_cell.angle_gamma   90.00
#
_symmetry.space_group_name_H-M   'P 1'
#
loop_
_entity.id
_entity.type
_entity.pdbx_description
1 polymer ?
#
loop_
_entity_poly.entity_id
_entity_poly.type
_entity_poly.pdbx_seq_one_letter_code
_entity_poly.pdbx_strand_id
1 'polypeptide(L)'
;MDLNEFVAVIAAPKEPELKDFERLSVFAYTAEKDVLWSALGRTGVHPIYRALLAQALHRRVIEEELERERTRQKKLEEEARLEAGKEEPRPVRKRGR
;
A
#
# COMPACT_ATOMS: atom_id res chain seq x y z
N MET A 1 14.38 -14.28 4.94
CA MET A 1 15.38 -13.49 4.20
C MET A 1 15.39 -12.11 4.81
N ASP A 2 16.56 -11.61 5.16
CA ASP A 2 16.71 -10.24 5.65
C ASP A 2 17.03 -9.26 4.50
N LEU A 3 17.04 -7.97 4.79
CA LEU A 3 17.28 -6.92 3.78
C LEU A 3 18.67 -7.03 3.14
N ASN A 4 19.69 -7.39 3.92
CA ASN A 4 21.07 -7.44 3.42
C ASN A 4 21.23 -8.64 2.46
N GLU A 5 20.65 -9.78 2.82
CA GLU A 5 20.58 -10.97 1.98
C GLU A 5 19.81 -10.66 0.69
N PHE A 6 18.64 -10.03 0.80
CA PHE A 6 17.84 -9.63 -0.36
C PHE A 6 18.63 -8.76 -1.33
N VAL A 7 19.25 -7.71 -0.81
CA VAL A 7 20.08 -6.77 -1.56
C VAL A 7 21.27 -7.49 -2.23
N ALA A 8 21.94 -8.38 -1.50
CA ALA A 8 23.09 -9.11 -2.01
C ALA A 8 22.68 -10.00 -3.20
N VAL A 9 21.52 -10.65 -3.13
CA VAL A 9 21.03 -11.51 -4.21
C VAL A 9 20.66 -10.70 -5.45
N ILE A 10 19.91 -9.59 -5.30
CA ILE A 10 19.45 -8.83 -6.48
C ILE A 10 20.56 -8.06 -7.20
N ALA A 11 21.64 -7.73 -6.49
CA ALA A 11 22.79 -6.99 -7.03
C ALA A 11 23.98 -7.90 -7.38
N ALA A 12 23.86 -9.22 -7.16
CA ALA A 12 24.90 -10.16 -7.51
C ALA A 12 25.04 -10.23 -9.05
N PRO A 13 26.28 -10.19 -9.58
CA PRO A 13 26.53 -10.34 -11.01
C PRO A 13 26.44 -11.82 -11.43
N LYS A 14 25.30 -12.45 -11.16
CA LYS A 14 25.01 -13.84 -11.54
C LYS A 14 23.67 -13.92 -12.26
N GLU A 15 23.50 -14.98 -13.05
CA GLU A 15 22.22 -15.30 -13.66
C GLU A 15 21.17 -15.59 -12.59
N PRO A 16 19.93 -15.08 -12.74
CA PRO A 16 18.84 -15.38 -11.82
C PRO A 16 18.52 -16.86 -11.73
N GLU A 17 18.53 -17.39 -10.52
CA GLU A 17 18.08 -18.75 -10.24
C GLU A 17 16.59 -18.75 -9.86
N LEU A 18 15.85 -19.79 -10.27
CA LEU A 18 14.44 -19.99 -9.91
C LEU A 18 14.22 -19.97 -8.38
N LYS A 19 15.13 -20.59 -7.62
CA LYS A 19 15.07 -20.64 -6.16
C LYS A 19 15.21 -19.25 -5.53
N ASP A 20 16.04 -18.39 -6.12
CA ASP A 20 16.18 -17.02 -5.67
C ASP A 20 14.93 -16.21 -6.01
N PHE A 21 14.33 -16.43 -7.19
CA PHE A 21 13.12 -15.74 -7.61
C PHE A 21 11.95 -15.94 -6.63
N GLU A 22 11.68 -17.19 -6.20
CA GLU A 22 10.61 -17.47 -5.24
C GLU A 22 10.83 -16.74 -3.92
N ARG A 23 12.05 -16.82 -3.35
CA ARG A 23 12.41 -16.18 -2.08
C ARG A 23 12.30 -14.65 -2.17
N LEU A 24 12.80 -14.08 -3.26
CA LEU A 24 12.76 -12.64 -3.53
C LEU A 24 11.32 -12.16 -3.74
N SER A 25 10.46 -12.96 -4.38
CA SER A 25 9.06 -12.60 -4.60
C SER A 25 8.29 -12.49 -3.29
N VAL A 26 8.51 -13.43 -2.36
CA VAL A 26 7.90 -13.41 -1.03
C VAL A 26 8.39 -12.20 -0.24
N PHE A 27 9.70 -11.91 -0.27
CA PHE A 27 10.24 -10.74 0.41
C PHE A 27 9.70 -9.44 -0.19
N ALA A 28 9.74 -9.29 -1.51
CA ALA A 28 9.28 -8.07 -2.18
C ALA A 28 7.80 -7.79 -1.91
N TYR A 29 6.99 -8.84 -1.78
CA TYR A 29 5.57 -8.75 -1.47
C TYR A 29 5.28 -8.19 -0.07
N THR A 30 6.11 -8.56 0.91
CA THR A 30 5.91 -8.13 2.30
C THR A 30 6.70 -6.87 2.64
N ALA A 31 7.71 -6.52 1.83
CA ALA A 31 8.53 -5.34 2.02
C ALA A 31 7.73 -4.03 2.01
N GLU A 32 8.28 -3.06 2.74
CA GLU A 32 7.79 -1.69 2.79
C GLU A 32 8.15 -0.93 1.50
N LYS A 33 7.38 0.12 1.21
CA LYS A 33 7.53 0.94 0.00
C LYS A 33 8.95 1.52 -0.12
N ASP A 34 9.52 1.99 0.98
CA ASP A 34 10.83 2.65 1.00
C ASP A 34 11.98 1.65 0.75
N VAL A 35 11.82 0.42 1.22
CA VAL A 35 12.75 -0.68 0.96
C VAL A 35 12.76 -1.02 -0.53
N LEU A 36 11.59 -1.15 -1.13
CA LEU A 36 11.44 -1.45 -2.56
C LEU A 36 12.01 -0.32 -3.44
N TRP A 37 11.74 0.94 -3.10
CA TRP A 37 12.34 2.11 -3.77
C TRP A 37 13.86 2.12 -3.67
N SER A 38 14.40 1.89 -2.47
CA SER A 38 15.84 1.87 -2.23
C SER A 38 16.52 0.74 -3.02
N ALA A 39 15.88 -0.44 -3.10
CA ALA A 39 16.38 -1.56 -3.88
C ALA A 39 16.37 -1.28 -5.39
N LEU A 40 15.29 -0.66 -5.91
CA LEU A 40 15.15 -0.31 -7.33
C LEU A 40 16.18 0.72 -7.80
N GLY A 41 16.60 1.62 -6.89
CA GLY A 41 17.62 2.64 -7.15
C GLY A 41 19.06 2.10 -7.17
N ARG A 42 19.29 0.83 -6.81
CA ARG A 42 20.64 0.24 -6.84
C ARG A 42 21.08 -0.05 -8.27
N THR A 43 22.35 0.24 -8.55
CA THR A 43 23.01 -0.14 -9.80
C THR A 43 23.33 -1.63 -9.79
N GLY A 44 23.33 -2.26 -10.96
CA GLY A 44 23.67 -3.69 -11.10
C GLY A 44 22.54 -4.66 -10.75
N VAL A 45 21.31 -4.16 -10.53
CA VAL A 45 20.15 -5.03 -10.35
C VAL A 45 19.76 -5.68 -11.67
N HIS A 46 19.65 -7.00 -11.67
CA HIS A 46 19.26 -7.75 -12.87
C HIS A 46 17.85 -7.33 -13.36
N PRO A 47 17.61 -7.19 -14.68
CA PRO A 47 16.32 -6.72 -15.22
C PRO A 47 15.09 -7.50 -14.72
N ILE A 48 15.21 -8.81 -14.54
CA ILE A 48 14.14 -9.67 -14.01
C ILE A 48 13.76 -9.27 -12.59
N TYR A 49 14.75 -9.08 -11.71
CA TYR A 49 14.50 -8.64 -10.34
C TYR A 49 14.00 -7.20 -10.31
N ARG A 50 14.48 -6.34 -11.21
CA ARG A 50 13.98 -4.97 -11.36
C ARG A 50 12.48 -4.94 -11.69
N ALA A 51 12.02 -5.82 -12.58
CA ALA A 51 10.60 -5.95 -12.90
C ALA A 51 9.77 -6.44 -11.70
N LEU A 52 10.28 -7.43 -10.95
CA LEU A 52 9.65 -7.92 -9.73
C LEU A 52 9.51 -6.80 -8.67
N LEU A 53 10.57 -6.03 -8.45
CA LEU A 53 10.57 -4.89 -7.52
C LEU A 53 9.55 -3.83 -7.94
N ALA A 54 9.52 -3.47 -9.23
CA ALA A 54 8.59 -2.48 -9.76
C ALA A 54 7.13 -2.94 -9.61
N GLN A 55 6.85 -4.22 -9.86
CA GLN A 55 5.52 -4.79 -9.67
C GLN A 55 5.09 -4.75 -8.20
N ALA A 56 5.96 -5.15 -7.28
CA ALA A 56 5.69 -5.10 -5.84
C ALA A 56 5.44 -3.65 -5.38
N LEU A 57 6.24 -2.70 -5.88
CA LEU A 57 6.12 -1.28 -5.56
C LEU A 57 4.80 -0.68 -6.08
N HIS A 58 4.46 -0.94 -7.34
CA HIS A 58 3.18 -0.49 -7.92
C HIS A 58 2.00 -0.99 -7.12
N ARG A 59 2.03 -2.26 -6.71
CA ARG A 59 0.99 -2.84 -5.86
C ARG A 59 0.86 -2.08 -4.54
N ARG A 60 1.97 -1.80 -3.83
CA ARG A 60 1.95 -1.05 -2.58
C ARG A 60 1.35 0.34 -2.73
N VAL A 61 1.70 1.04 -3.81
CA VAL A 61 1.14 2.36 -4.11
C VAL A 61 -0.37 2.28 -4.33
N ILE A 62 -0.85 1.28 -5.08
CA ILE A 62 -2.29 1.08 -5.30
C ILE A 62 -3.01 0.75 -4.00
N GLU A 63 -2.46 -0.15 -3.17
CA GLU A 63 -3.03 -0.50 -1.87
C GLU A 63 -3.15 0.74 -0.96
N GLU A 64 -2.08 1.55 -0.87
CA GLU A 64 -2.06 2.77 -0.06
C GLU A 64 -3.10 3.79 -0.54
N GLU A 65 -3.23 4.01 -1.85
CA GLU A 65 -4.22 4.92 -2.42
C GLU A 65 -5.66 4.42 -2.18
N LEU A 66 -5.90 3.12 -2.29
CA LEU A 66 -7.21 2.52 -1.98
C LEU A 66 -7.58 2.69 -0.50
N GLU A 67 -6.63 2.54 0.42
CA GLU A 67 -6.85 2.75 1.84
C GLU A 67 -7.13 4.22 2.19
N ARG A 68 -6.40 5.14 1.55
CA ARG A 68 -6.64 6.59 1.67
C ARG A 68 -8.04 6.96 1.19
N GLU A 69 -8.44 6.44 0.03
CA GLU A 69 -9.75 6.70 -0.55
C GLU A 69 -10.89 6.15 0.34
N ARG A 70 -10.74 4.92 0.84
CA ARG A 70 -11.70 4.35 1.81
C ARG A 70 -11.81 5.18 3.08
N THR A 71 -10.70 5.71 3.58
CA THR A 71 -10.69 6.57 4.76
C THR A 71 -11.40 7.89 4.49
N ARG A 72 -11.22 8.49 3.31
CA ARG A 72 -11.95 9.70 2.90
C ARG A 72 -13.45 9.44 2.80
N GLN A 73 -13.85 8.36 2.14
CA GLN A 73 -15.25 8.00 2.01
C GLN A 73 -15.93 7.77 3.36
N LYS A 74 -15.27 7.09 4.30
CA LYS A 74 -15.78 6.90 5.66
C LYS A 74 -15.98 8.22 6.41
N LYS A 75 -15.03 9.17 6.28
CA LYS A 75 -15.15 10.49 6.90
C LYS A 75 -16.34 11.27 6.33
N LEU A 76 -16.50 11.26 5.00
CA LEU A 76 -17.64 11.90 4.34
C LEU A 76 -18.97 11.27 4.74
N GLU A 77 -19.03 9.94 4.86
CA GLU A 77 -20.23 9.23 5.32
C GLU A 77 -20.57 9.58 6.78
N GLU A 78 -19.56 9.67 7.65
CA GLU A 78 -19.73 10.06 9.05
C GLU A 78 -20.20 11.53 9.17
N GLU A 79 -19.60 12.45 8.41
CA GLU A 79 -20.02 13.85 8.34
C GLU A 79 -21.47 13.97 7.84
N ALA A 80 -21.83 13.25 6.78
CA ALA A 80 -23.20 13.22 6.25
C ALA A 80 -24.20 12.67 7.28
N ARG A 81 -23.84 11.63 8.05
CA ARG A 81 -24.67 11.11 9.14
C ARG A 81 -24.85 12.14 10.27
N LEU A 82 -23.80 12.86 10.63
CA LEU A 82 -23.84 13.90 11.66
C LEU A 82 -24.65 15.13 11.22
N GLU A 83 -24.61 15.48 9.93
CA GLU A 83 -25.43 16.56 9.37
C GLU A 83 -26.91 16.18 9.30
N ALA A 84 -27.22 14.98 8.80
CA ALA A 84 -28.59 14.45 8.79
C ALA A 84 -29.20 14.34 10.20
N GLY A 85 -28.39 13.98 11.21
CA GLY A 85 -28.83 13.95 12.61
C GLY A 85 -29.10 15.33 13.24
N LYS A 86 -28.62 16.43 12.66
CA LYS A 86 -28.91 17.80 13.12
C LYS A 86 -30.21 18.35 12.54
N GLU A 87 -30.72 17.76 11.45
CA GLU A 87 -31.99 18.12 10.80
C GLU A 87 -33.20 17.35 11.35
N GLU A 88 -33.08 16.55 12.41
CA GLU A 88 -34.26 15.99 13.05
C GLU A 88 -35.16 17.12 13.59
N PRO A 89 -36.44 17.18 13.16
CA PRO A 89 -37.32 18.28 13.49
C PRO A 89 -37.58 18.27 15.00
N ARG A 90 -37.21 19.35 15.70
CA ARG A 90 -37.59 19.57 17.09
C ARG A 90 -39.10 19.32 17.23
N PRO A 91 -39.55 18.47 18.16
CA PRO A 91 -40.97 18.22 18.31
C PRO A 91 -41.66 19.55 18.60
N VAL A 92 -42.54 19.97 17.70
CA VAL A 92 -43.38 21.16 17.87
C VAL A 92 -44.24 20.89 19.10
N ARG A 93 -43.81 21.41 20.26
CA ARG A 93 -44.63 21.46 21.47
C ARG A 93 -45.86 22.28 21.13
N LYS A 94 -46.96 21.61 20.75
CA LYS A 94 -48.30 22.20 20.80
C LYS A 94 -48.60 22.50 22.28
N ARG A 95 -48.23 23.71 22.72
CA ARG A 95 -48.86 24.36 23.87
C ARG A 95 -50.29 24.72 23.46
N GLY A 96 -51.20 24.63 24.42
CA GLY A 96 -52.67 24.66 24.29
C GLY A 96 -53.25 25.82 23.48
N ARG A 97 -54.55 25.85 23.24
CA ARG A 97 -55.65 25.74 24.22
C ARG A 97 -56.95 25.52 23.45
#